data_AF-A0A3P7QGC7-F1
#
_entry.id   AF-A0A3P7QGC7-F1
#
_cell.length_a   1.000
_cell.length_b   1.000
_cell.length_c   1.000
_cell.angle_alpha   90.00
_cell.angle_beta   90.00
_cell.angle_gamma   90.00
#
_symmetry.space_group_name_H-M   'P 1'
#
loop_
_entity.id
_entity.type
_entity.pdbx_description
1 polymer ?
#
loop_
_entity_poly.entity_id
_entity_poly.type
_entity_poly.pdbx_seq_one_letter_code
_entity_poly.pdbx_strand_id
1 'polypeptide(L)'
;MTRILQQSLGGNAKTTMVICCSPAEYNEAETKSTILFGTRAKRIKNQAKCNVQLSAEQWQRMYEKEAEKVKRFQAIIAGLEEEAKKWRAGQKVPQEE
;
A
#
# COMPACT_ATOMS: atom_id res chain seq x y z
N MET A 1 -24.29 7.14 -1.76
CA MET A 1 -23.65 6.39 -0.67
C MET A 1 -22.18 6.07 -0.94
N THR A 2 -21.84 5.51 -2.11
CA THR A 2 -20.47 5.09 -2.47
C THR A 2 -19.41 6.19 -2.37
N ARG A 3 -19.76 7.45 -2.66
CA ARG A 3 -18.86 8.60 -2.50
C ARG A 3 -18.40 8.81 -1.06
N ILE A 4 -19.26 8.58 -0.08
CA ILE A 4 -18.91 8.69 1.35
C ILE A 4 -18.06 7.49 1.77
N LEU A 5 -18.36 6.30 1.24
CA LEU A 5 -17.65 5.05 1.53
C LEU A 5 -16.38 4.84 0.70
N GLN A 6 -15.94 5.85 -0.06
CA GLN A 6 -14.79 5.72 -0.96
C GLN A 6 -13.52 5.30 -0.21
N GLN A 7 -13.31 5.83 1.01
CA GLN A 7 -12.18 5.42 1.84
C GLN A 7 -12.32 4.00 2.39
N SER A 8 -13.55 3.52 2.58
CA SER A 8 -13.86 2.19 3.11
C SER A 8 -13.72 1.07 2.06
N LEU A 9 -13.84 1.38 0.77
CA LEU A 9 -13.80 0.40 -0.32
C LEU A 9 -12.59 0.62 -1.23
N GLY A 10 -11.39 0.35 -0.70
CA GLY A 10 -10.11 0.47 -1.41
C GLY A 10 -9.23 1.64 -0.99
N GLY A 11 -9.61 2.38 0.07
CA GLY A 11 -8.86 3.55 0.55
C GLY A 11 -8.17 3.36 1.89
N ASN A 12 -8.04 4.45 2.64
CA ASN A 12 -7.43 4.47 3.96
C ASN A 12 -8.46 4.19 5.08
N ALA A 13 -8.87 2.93 5.21
CA ALA A 13 -9.73 2.50 6.31
C ALA A 13 -9.54 1.00 6.61
N LYS A 14 -9.78 0.60 7.86
CA LYS A 14 -10.01 -0.82 8.20
C LYS A 14 -11.51 -1.05 8.15
N THR A 15 -11.95 -1.91 7.22
CA THR A 15 -13.38 -2.06 6.92
C THR A 15 -13.85 -3.46 7.23
N THR A 16 -14.90 -3.54 8.04
CA THR A 16 -15.65 -4.76 8.34
C THR A 16 -17.01 -4.65 7.70
N MET A 17 -17.45 -5.71 7.03
CA MET A 17 -18.77 -5.79 6.43
C MET A 17 -19.53 -6.97 7.06
N VAL A 18 -20.68 -6.67 7.66
CA VAL A 18 -21.59 -7.69 8.17
C VAL A 18 -22.70 -7.88 7.15
N ILE A 19 -22.84 -9.11 6.64
CA ILE A 19 -23.94 -9.48 5.76
C ILE A 19 -25.03 -10.15 6.58
N CYS A 20 -26.28 -9.71 6.41
CA CYS A 20 -27.44 -10.25 7.11
C CYS A 20 -28.26 -11.08 6.13
N CYS A 21 -28.52 -12.35 6.45
CA CYS A 21 -29.24 -13.28 5.57
C CYS A 21 -30.41 -13.93 6.33
N SER A 22 -31.48 -14.26 5.61
CA SER A 22 -32.60 -15.04 6.13
C SER A 22 -32.32 -16.54 5.94
N PRO A 23 -32.63 -17.40 6.94
CA PRO A 23 -32.51 -18.85 6.80
C PRO A 23 -33.69 -19.48 6.07
N ALA A 24 -34.74 -18.73 5.73
CA ALA A 24 -35.95 -19.28 5.12
C ALA A 24 -35.74 -19.66 3.65
N GLU A 25 -36.30 -20.81 3.25
CA GLU A 25 -36.15 -21.37 1.91
C GLU A 25 -36.65 -20.41 0.80
N TYR A 26 -37.76 -19.73 1.03
CA TYR A 26 -38.30 -18.75 0.07
C TYR A 26 -37.35 -17.55 -0.16
N ASN A 27 -36.34 -17.33 0.70
CA ASN A 27 -35.31 -16.30 0.55
C ASN A 27 -34.01 -16.81 -0.08
N GLU A 28 -33.92 -18.07 -0.51
CA GLU A 28 -32.67 -18.69 -1.00
C GLU A 28 -31.97 -17.84 -2.06
N ALA A 29 -32.71 -17.32 -3.04
CA ALA A 29 -32.16 -16.50 -4.12
C ALA A 29 -31.47 -15.21 -3.62
N GLU A 30 -32.09 -14.50 -2.69
CA GLU A 30 -31.53 -13.27 -2.10
C GLU A 30 -30.37 -13.56 -1.14
N THR A 31 -30.49 -14.63 -0.36
CA THR A 31 -29.41 -15.10 0.52
C THR A 31 -28.17 -15.46 -0.32
N LYS A 32 -28.34 -16.16 -1.45
CA LYS A 32 -27.25 -16.47 -2.38
C LYS A 32 -26.62 -15.20 -2.95
N SER A 33 -27.43 -14.25 -3.42
CA SER A 33 -26.94 -12.96 -3.94
C SER A 33 -26.13 -12.19 -2.89
N THR A 34 -26.60 -12.17 -1.65
CA THR A 34 -25.93 -11.52 -0.50
C THR A 34 -24.58 -12.17 -0.18
N ILE A 35 -24.51 -13.50 -0.16
CA ILE A 35 -23.25 -14.24 0.05
C ILE A 35 -22.26 -14.00 -1.10
N LEU A 36 -22.72 -13.95 -2.35
CA LEU A 36 -21.87 -13.67 -3.50
C LEU A 36 -21.35 -12.23 -3.50
N PHE A 37 -22.15 -11.27 -3.04
CA PHE A 37 -21.67 -9.91 -2.77
C PHE A 37 -20.60 -9.91 -1.68
N GLY A 38 -20.85 -10.56 -0.55
CA GLY A 38 -19.89 -10.74 0.54
C GLY A 38 -18.56 -11.34 0.08
N THR A 39 -18.62 -12.38 -0.76
CA THR A 39 -17.46 -13.06 -1.33
C THR A 39 -16.61 -12.14 -2.20
N ARG A 40 -17.25 -11.28 -3.01
CA ARG A 40 -16.55 -10.28 -3.83
C ARG A 40 -15.93 -9.19 -2.97
N ALA A 41 -16.68 -8.66 -2.01
CA ALA A 41 -16.19 -7.61 -1.11
C ALA A 41 -15.04 -8.08 -0.21
N LYS A 42 -15.02 -9.36 0.19
CA LYS A 42 -13.90 -9.97 0.93
C LYS A 42 -12.55 -9.87 0.20
N ARG A 43 -12.55 -9.74 -1.14
CA ARG A 43 -11.32 -9.61 -1.94
C ARG A 43 -10.77 -8.19 -1.98
N ILE A 44 -11.53 -7.20 -1.51
CA ILE A 44 -11.09 -5.79 -1.48
C ILE A 44 -9.95 -5.66 -0.48
N LYS A 45 -8.85 -5.04 -0.92
CA LYS A 45 -7.69 -4.72 -0.08
C LYS A 45 -7.64 -3.22 0.15
N ASN A 46 -7.69 -2.81 1.41
CA ASN A 46 -7.49 -1.42 1.80
C ASN A 46 -6.02 -1.19 2.20
N GLN A 47 -5.52 0.03 1.96
CA GLN A 47 -4.20 0.47 2.43
C GLN A 47 -4.37 1.38 3.63
N ALA A 48 -4.67 0.77 4.78
CA ALA A 48 -4.86 1.51 6.02
C ALA A 48 -3.53 2.09 6.55
N LYS A 49 -3.54 3.39 6.86
CA LYS A 49 -2.45 4.20 7.41
C LYS A 49 -3.00 5.08 8.53
N CYS A 50 -2.19 5.37 9.55
CA CYS A 50 -2.59 6.30 10.61
C CYS A 50 -2.79 7.70 10.02
N ASN A 51 -3.91 8.35 10.36
CA ASN A 51 -4.19 9.73 9.94
C ASN A 51 -3.45 10.71 10.84
N VAL A 52 -2.20 11.02 10.47
CA VAL A 52 -1.39 12.00 11.20
C VAL A 52 -1.74 13.40 10.70
N GLN A 53 -2.06 14.31 11.63
CA GLN A 53 -2.18 15.73 11.34
C GLN A 53 -0.87 16.40 11.71
N LEU A 54 -0.23 17.04 10.74
CA LEU A 54 1.02 17.78 10.91
C LEU A 54 0.81 19.22 10.43
N SER A 55 1.49 20.16 11.06
CA SER A 55 1.56 21.53 10.54
C SER A 55 2.33 21.57 9.21
N ALA A 56 2.15 22.64 8.43
CA ALA A 56 2.90 22.83 7.19
C ALA A 56 4.42 22.78 7.40
N GLU A 57 4.91 23.38 8.49
CA GLU A 57 6.33 23.36 8.86
C GLU A 57 6.84 21.94 9.17
N GLN A 58 6.04 21.14 9.87
CA GLN A 58 6.39 19.75 10.17
C GLN A 58 6.43 18.90 8.90
N TRP A 59 5.47 19.11 7.98
CA TRP A 59 5.49 18.46 6.67
C TRP A 59 6.74 18.82 5.87
N GLN A 60 7.13 20.10 5.86
CA GLN A 60 8.32 20.55 5.15
C GLN A 60 9.60 19.92 5.71
N ARG A 61 9.76 19.89 7.04
CA ARG A 61 10.91 19.22 7.69
C ARG A 61 10.98 17.73 7.36
N MET A 62 9.84 17.04 7.37
CA MET A 62 9.77 15.62 7.02
C MET A 62 10.14 15.40 5.54
N TYR A 63 9.66 16.27 4.66
CA TYR A 63 9.99 16.21 3.23
C TYR A 63 11.48 16.43 2.97
N GLU A 64 12.09 17.45 3.58
CA GLU A 64 13.53 17.72 3.44
C GLU A 64 14.38 16.53 3.90
N LYS A 65 14.00 15.91 5.03
CA LYS A 65 14.67 14.70 5.55
C LYS A 65 14.54 13.50 4.60
N GLU A 66 13.37 13.27 4.01
CA GLU A 66 13.19 12.20 3.02
C GLU A 66 13.94 12.51 1.71
N ALA A 67 14.00 13.76 1.27
CA ALA A 67 14.75 14.18 0.09
C ALA A 67 16.26 13.94 0.24
N GLU A 68 16.82 14.18 1.43
CA GLU A 68 18.22 13.88 1.73
C GLU A 68 18.51 12.37 1.67
N LYS A 69 17.62 11.53 2.23
CA LYS A 69 17.75 10.07 2.13
C LYS A 69 17.71 9.60 0.67
N VAL A 70 16.81 10.15 -0.15
CA VAL A 70 16.73 9.82 -1.57
C VAL A 70 18.04 10.15 -2.28
N LYS A 71 18.64 11.33 -2.04
CA LYS A 71 19.95 11.68 -2.60
C LYS A 71 21.04 10.69 -2.17
N ARG A 72 21.07 10.31 -0.89
CA ARG A 72 22.01 9.31 -0.37
C ARG A 72 21.85 7.96 -1.06
N PHE A 73 20.62 7.45 -1.17
CA PHE A 73 20.36 6.17 -1.83
C PHE A 73 20.69 6.22 -3.33
N GLN A 74 20.43 7.33 -4.01
CA GLN A 74 20.84 7.51 -5.40
C GLN A 74 22.36 7.45 -5.58
N ALA A 75 23.12 8.10 -4.70
CA ALA A 75 24.59 8.02 -4.73
C ALA A 75 25.10 6.59 -4.51
N ILE A 76 24.51 5.86 -3.55
CA ILE A 76 24.84 4.45 -3.29
C ILE A 76 24.51 3.58 -4.51
N ILE A 77 23.32 3.73 -5.09
CA ILE A 77 22.91 2.99 -6.30
C ILE A 77 23.87 3.28 -7.45
N ALA A 78 24.26 4.54 -7.67
CA ALA A 78 25.22 4.90 -8.73
C ALA A 78 26.59 4.24 -8.52
N GLY A 79 27.09 4.20 -7.28
CA GLY A 79 28.32 3.48 -6.94
C GLY A 79 28.22 1.98 -7.21
N LEU A 80 27.15 1.35 -6.72
CA LEU A 80 26.89 -0.09 -6.92
C LEU A 80 26.69 -0.45 -8.39
N GLU A 81 26.07 0.42 -9.18
CA GLU A 81 25.90 0.22 -10.62
C GLU A 81 27.26 0.26 -11.36
N GLU A 82 28.14 1.18 -11.00
CA GLU A 82 29.50 1.24 -11.56
C GLU A 82 30.34 0.01 -11.17
N GLU A 83 30.24 -0.45 -9.93
CA GLU A 83 30.87 -1.71 -9.50
C GLU A 83 30.31 -2.91 -10.26
N ALA A 84 28.99 -3.01 -10.39
CA ALA A 84 28.35 -4.08 -11.14
C ALA A 84 28.78 -4.09 -12.61
N LYS A 85 28.99 -2.91 -13.23
CA LYS A 85 29.55 -2.81 -14.59
C LYS A 85 30.97 -3.36 -14.65
N LYS A 86 31.84 -3.01 -13.68
CA LYS A 86 33.22 -3.53 -13.59
C LYS A 86 33.25 -5.06 -13.43
N TRP A 87 32.41 -5.60 -12.54
CA TRP A 87 32.25 -7.05 -12.38
C TRP A 87 31.82 -7.73 -13.69
N ARG A 88 30.81 -7.19 -14.38
CA ARG A 88 30.35 -7.72 -15.68
C ARG A 88 31.39 -7.64 -16.79
N ALA A 89 32.31 -6.67 -16.71
CA ALA A 89 33.44 -6.53 -17.62
C ALA A 89 34.63 -7.46 -17.27
N GLY A 90 34.50 -8.31 -16.24
CA GLY A 90 35.57 -9.24 -15.81
C GLY A 90 36.68 -8.59 -15.00
N GLN A 91 36.50 -7.34 -14.55
CA GLN A 91 37.46 -6.63 -13.72
C GLN A 91 37.25 -6.97 -12.25
N LYS A 92 38.33 -7.05 -11.46
CA LYS A 92 38.24 -7.21 -10.00
C LYS A 92 37.90 -5.85 -9.37
N VAL A 93 36.83 -5.81 -8.59
CA VAL A 93 36.47 -4.65 -7.76
C VAL A 93 37.19 -4.80 -6.41
N PRO A 94 37.74 -3.72 -5.82
CA PRO A 94 38.31 -3.78 -4.48
C PRO A 94 37.25 -4.29 -3.49
N GLN A 95 37.59 -5.28 -2.67
CA GLN A 95 36.80 -5.57 -1.47
C GLN A 95 37.08 -4.41 -0.51
N GLU A 96 36.10 -3.53 -0.29
CA GLU A 96 36.16 -2.63 0.86
C GLU A 96 36.20 -3.50 2.13
N GLU A 97 37.26 -3.35 2.94
CA GLU A 97 37.36 -3.87 4.32
C GLU A 97 36.40 -3.15 5.26
#